data_AF-A0A1Y2VNE9-F1
#
_entry.id   AF-A0A1Y2VNE9-F1
#
_cell.length_a   1.000
_cell.length_b   1.000
_cell.length_c   1.000
_cell.angle_alpha   90.00
_cell.angle_beta   90.00
_cell.angle_gamma   90.00
#
_symmetry.space_group_name_H-M   'P 1'
#
loop_
_entity.id
_entity.type
_entity.pdbx_description
1 polymer ?
#
loop_
_entity_poly.entity_id
_entity_poly.type
_entity_poly.pdbx_seq_one_letter_code
_entity_poly.pdbx_strand_id
1 'polypeptide(L)'
;MSDNEIRAPTPSEAYKQAKNHAALLRALFLDGRFKYAQPPTAEFVKPDLKQTPMALYFAADFVQTTYIEYVVPFLPAGATRKCKDLANPWAWSDPNHKWEWTWDADKNALVDEQGGAHEFPTLREKDAVGKVADLVGRAFMTRKVILDNATDPKATLLVGGKTLDFGKEIEELTKETYPW
;
A
#
# COMPACT_ATOMS: atom_id res chain seq x y z
N MET A 1 -8.34 -20.86 17.06
CA MET A 1 -7.67 -21.01 15.75
C MET A 1 -6.39 -20.21 15.84
N SER A 2 -5.26 -20.89 16.02
CA SER A 2 -3.94 -20.29 16.20
C SER A 2 -3.06 -20.70 15.01
N ASP A 3 -3.36 -20.18 13.84
CA ASP A 3 -2.55 -20.41 12.64
C ASP A 3 -1.62 -19.22 12.45
N ASN A 4 -0.56 -19.19 13.26
CA ASN A 4 0.50 -18.20 13.21
C ASN A 4 1.66 -18.66 12.30
N GLU A 5 1.39 -19.49 11.31
CA GLU A 5 2.39 -19.87 10.32
C GLU A 5 2.44 -18.82 9.21
N ILE A 6 3.60 -18.17 9.10
CA ILE A 6 3.93 -17.29 7.99
C ILE A 6 3.99 -18.16 6.73
N ARG A 7 3.01 -18.00 5.84
CA ARG A 7 2.91 -18.73 4.56
C ARG A 7 2.68 -17.78 3.40
N ALA A 8 2.83 -18.31 2.17
CA ALA A 8 2.39 -17.59 0.99
C ALA A 8 0.88 -17.27 1.08
N PRO A 9 0.47 -16.04 0.73
CA PRO A 9 -0.94 -15.67 0.72
C PRO A 9 -1.66 -16.38 -0.44
N THR A 10 -2.92 -16.71 -0.24
CA THR A 10 -3.83 -17.09 -1.34
C THR A 10 -4.10 -15.88 -2.24
N PRO A 11 -4.58 -16.06 -3.48
CA PRO A 11 -4.94 -14.93 -4.35
C PRO A 11 -5.89 -13.93 -3.70
N SER A 12 -6.93 -14.40 -3.01
CA SER A 12 -7.86 -13.54 -2.27
C SER A 12 -7.19 -12.77 -1.12
N GLU A 13 -6.25 -13.39 -0.40
CA GLU A 13 -5.50 -12.74 0.69
C GLU A 13 -4.55 -11.68 0.12
N ALA A 14 -3.83 -12.01 -0.96
CA ALA A 14 -2.96 -11.08 -1.67
C ALA A 14 -3.74 -9.89 -2.24
N TYR A 15 -4.90 -10.15 -2.87
CA TYR A 15 -5.78 -9.11 -3.40
C TYR A 15 -6.27 -8.18 -2.28
N LYS A 16 -6.79 -8.74 -1.18
CA LYS A 16 -7.29 -7.95 -0.05
C LYS A 16 -6.19 -7.11 0.57
N GLN A 17 -5.03 -7.71 0.85
CA GLN A 17 -3.88 -6.99 1.40
C GLN A 17 -3.45 -5.85 0.48
N ALA A 18 -3.39 -6.10 -0.82
CA ALA A 18 -3.01 -5.11 -1.81
C ALA A 18 -4.03 -3.99 -1.98
N LYS A 19 -5.32 -4.29 -1.94
CA LYS A 19 -6.41 -3.31 -1.98
C LYS A 19 -6.33 -2.36 -0.78
N ASN A 20 -6.17 -2.89 0.43
CA ASN A 20 -6.09 -2.10 1.64
C ASN A 20 -4.83 -1.22 1.65
N HIS A 21 -3.67 -1.80 1.27
CA HIS A 21 -2.44 -1.03 1.11
C HIS A 21 -2.56 0.09 0.09
N ALA A 22 -3.14 -0.19 -1.07
CA ALA A 22 -3.31 0.80 -2.11
C ALA A 22 -4.22 1.95 -1.64
N ALA A 23 -5.27 1.64 -0.86
CA ALA A 23 -6.11 2.66 -0.24
C ALA A 23 -5.36 3.53 0.77
N LEU A 24 -4.59 2.92 1.69
CA LEU A 24 -3.75 3.65 2.63
C LEU A 24 -2.71 4.54 1.91
N LEU A 25 -2.07 3.99 0.88
CA LEU A 25 -1.09 4.71 0.07
C LEU A 25 -1.72 5.91 -0.63
N ARG A 26 -2.92 5.75 -1.20
CA ARG A 26 -3.69 6.85 -1.79
C ARG A 26 -4.03 7.92 -0.76
N ALA A 27 -4.49 7.54 0.43
CA ALA A 27 -4.82 8.51 1.48
C ALA A 27 -3.58 9.34 1.91
N LEU A 28 -2.41 8.72 2.01
CA LEU A 28 -1.16 9.40 2.36
C LEU A 28 -0.68 10.37 1.27
N PHE A 29 -0.69 9.94 0.01
CA PHE A 29 -0.19 10.75 -1.11
C PHE A 29 -1.18 11.82 -1.57
N LEU A 30 -2.48 11.59 -1.41
CA LEU A 30 -3.53 12.54 -1.79
C LEU A 30 -3.97 13.43 -0.62
N ASP A 31 -3.36 13.28 0.56
CA ASP A 31 -3.53 14.21 1.67
C ASP A 31 -3.18 15.63 1.20
N GLY A 32 -4.05 16.61 1.49
CA GLY A 32 -3.87 17.98 1.04
C GLY A 32 -2.59 18.66 1.54
N ARG A 33 -1.92 18.10 2.56
CA ARG A 33 -0.61 18.54 3.07
C ARG A 33 0.56 17.91 2.32
N PHE A 34 0.34 16.82 1.58
CA PHE A 34 1.35 16.27 0.67
C PHE A 34 1.45 17.17 -0.54
N LYS A 35 2.61 17.81 -0.73
CA LYS A 35 2.84 18.73 -1.84
C LYS A 35 3.75 18.09 -2.87
N TYR A 36 3.45 18.36 -4.13
CA TYR A 36 4.24 17.90 -5.26
C TYR A 36 4.96 19.08 -5.88
N ALA A 37 6.22 18.87 -6.30
CA ALA A 37 7.02 19.90 -6.95
C ALA A 37 6.50 20.24 -8.36
N GLN A 38 5.69 19.33 -8.94
CA GLN A 38 5.04 19.47 -10.24
C GLN A 38 3.68 18.75 -10.19
N PRO A 39 2.72 19.10 -11.06
CA PRO A 39 1.44 18.38 -11.16
C PRO A 39 1.66 16.87 -11.32
N PRO A 40 0.85 16.02 -10.65
CA PRO A 40 1.03 14.59 -10.70
C PRO A 40 0.78 14.01 -12.11
N THR A 41 1.56 12.98 -12.49
CA THR A 41 1.44 12.23 -13.75
C THR A 41 1.45 10.74 -13.44
N ALA A 42 0.97 9.89 -14.38
CA ALA A 42 0.82 8.45 -14.19
C ALA A 42 2.14 7.66 -13.97
N GLU A 43 3.31 8.24 -14.23
CA GLU A 43 4.59 7.51 -14.22
C GLU A 43 5.39 7.65 -12.92
N PHE A 44 5.49 8.86 -12.36
CA PHE A 44 6.11 9.16 -11.07
C PHE A 44 5.96 10.67 -10.75
N VAL A 45 5.90 11.06 -9.48
CA VAL A 45 5.77 12.47 -9.08
C VAL A 45 6.75 12.80 -7.98
N LYS A 46 7.57 13.83 -8.25
CA LYS A 46 8.56 14.33 -7.30
C LYS A 46 7.88 15.09 -6.15
N PRO A 47 8.02 14.65 -4.89
CA PRO A 47 7.50 15.39 -3.74
C PRO A 47 8.20 16.75 -3.58
N ASP A 48 7.46 17.76 -3.13
CA ASP A 48 8.04 19.00 -2.61
C ASP A 48 8.32 18.82 -1.12
N LEU A 49 9.56 18.46 -0.81
CA LEU A 49 10.03 18.23 0.57
C LEU A 49 10.12 19.51 1.40
N LYS A 50 10.04 20.70 0.80
CA LYS A 50 10.04 21.97 1.56
C LYS A 50 8.65 22.27 2.12
N GLN A 51 7.61 21.89 1.40
CA GLN A 51 6.22 22.18 1.78
C GLN A 51 5.50 20.98 2.40
N THR A 52 5.95 19.77 2.12
CA THR A 52 5.36 18.55 2.71
C THR A 52 5.87 18.34 4.14
N PRO A 53 4.99 18.09 5.13
CA PRO A 53 5.44 17.67 6.46
C PRO A 53 6.32 16.43 6.37
N MET A 54 7.53 16.48 6.94
CA MET A 54 8.49 15.37 6.85
C MET A 54 7.93 14.04 7.36
N ALA A 55 7.11 14.09 8.42
CA ALA A 55 6.45 12.91 8.94
C ALA A 55 5.50 12.26 7.94
N LEU A 56 4.75 13.08 7.20
CA LEU A 56 3.85 12.61 6.15
C LEU A 56 4.64 12.00 4.98
N TYR A 57 5.74 12.66 4.57
CA TYR A 57 6.63 12.14 3.55
C TYR A 57 7.22 10.77 3.93
N PHE A 58 7.80 10.65 5.13
CA PHE A 58 8.42 9.40 5.56
C PHE A 58 7.41 8.26 5.71
N ALA A 59 6.20 8.54 6.22
CA ALA A 59 5.16 7.53 6.28
C ALA A 59 4.73 7.09 4.87
N ALA A 60 4.48 8.03 3.95
CA ALA A 60 4.09 7.73 2.58
C ALA A 60 5.16 6.92 1.83
N ASP A 61 6.43 7.32 1.92
CA ASP A 61 7.57 6.65 1.30
C ASP A 61 7.79 5.23 1.87
N PHE A 62 7.65 5.07 3.19
CA PHE A 62 7.76 3.77 3.85
C PHE A 62 6.64 2.82 3.43
N VAL A 63 5.39 3.31 3.38
CA VAL A 63 4.23 2.52 2.91
C VAL A 63 4.37 2.19 1.42
N GLN A 64 4.86 3.12 0.60
CA GLN A 64 5.11 2.88 -0.82
C GLN A 64 6.13 1.77 -1.04
N THR A 65 7.29 1.87 -0.38
CA THR A 65 8.35 0.87 -0.45
C THR A 65 7.83 -0.48 0.01
N THR A 66 7.06 -0.50 1.11
CA THR A 66 6.43 -1.72 1.61
C THR A 66 5.47 -2.34 0.58
N TYR A 67 4.64 -1.52 -0.07
CA TYR A 67 3.72 -1.98 -1.10
C TYR A 67 4.47 -2.58 -2.30
N ILE A 68 5.46 -1.86 -2.84
CA ILE A 68 6.21 -2.27 -4.03
C ILE A 68 7.04 -3.53 -3.78
N GLU A 69 7.74 -3.60 -2.66
CA GLU A 69 8.72 -4.67 -2.42
C GLU A 69 8.10 -5.94 -1.82
N TYR A 70 6.98 -5.82 -1.10
CA TYR A 70 6.45 -6.93 -0.28
C TYR A 70 4.99 -7.29 -0.58
N VAL A 71 4.24 -6.43 -1.27
CA VAL A 71 2.83 -6.72 -1.61
C VAL A 71 2.67 -6.97 -3.11
N VAL A 72 3.18 -6.06 -3.95
CA VAL A 72 3.13 -6.17 -5.42
C VAL A 72 3.71 -7.48 -5.98
N PRO A 73 4.76 -8.10 -5.41
CA PRO A 73 5.27 -9.37 -5.92
C PRO A 73 4.27 -10.54 -5.86
N PHE A 74 3.19 -10.41 -5.08
CA PHE A 74 2.11 -11.39 -5.02
C PHE A 74 0.97 -11.09 -6.00
N LEU A 75 1.09 -10.06 -6.86
CA LEU A 75 0.05 -9.65 -7.79
C LEU A 75 0.44 -9.97 -9.24
N PRO A 76 -0.53 -10.19 -10.14
CA PRO A 76 -0.26 -10.28 -11.57
C PRO A 76 0.45 -9.01 -12.09
N ALA A 77 1.38 -9.19 -13.02
CA ALA A 77 2.18 -8.08 -13.56
C ALA A 77 1.28 -7.00 -14.17
N GLY A 78 1.44 -5.75 -13.71
CA GLY A 78 0.61 -4.62 -14.17
C GLY A 78 -0.69 -4.42 -13.38
N ALA A 79 -1.00 -5.25 -12.38
CA ALA A 79 -2.21 -5.11 -11.57
C ALA A 79 -2.37 -3.70 -10.96
N THR A 80 -1.28 -3.07 -10.53
CA THR A 80 -1.28 -1.71 -9.93
C THR A 80 -1.55 -0.57 -10.91
N ARG A 81 -1.59 -0.87 -12.22
CA ARG A 81 -1.96 0.07 -13.29
C ARG A 81 -3.26 -0.34 -13.96
N LYS A 82 -3.66 -1.61 -13.92
CA LYS A 82 -4.80 -2.13 -14.67
C LYS A 82 -6.06 -2.35 -13.82
N CYS A 83 -5.89 -2.59 -12.52
CA CYS A 83 -6.99 -2.77 -11.58
C CYS A 83 -7.15 -1.53 -10.70
N LYS A 84 -8.33 -0.92 -10.74
CA LYS A 84 -8.64 0.33 -10.01
C LYS A 84 -8.43 0.18 -8.50
N ASP A 85 -8.91 -0.92 -7.92
CA ASP A 85 -8.79 -1.19 -6.48
C ASP A 85 -7.33 -1.22 -6.00
N LEU A 86 -6.44 -1.74 -6.86
CA LEU A 86 -5.01 -1.93 -6.61
C LEU A 86 -4.17 -0.75 -7.12
N ALA A 87 -4.81 0.30 -7.62
CA ALA A 87 -4.12 1.38 -8.28
C ALA A 87 -3.18 2.13 -7.34
N ASN A 88 -1.98 2.41 -7.85
CA ASN A 88 -1.12 3.40 -7.22
C ASN A 88 -1.77 4.80 -7.22
N PRO A 89 -1.30 5.76 -6.38
CA PRO A 89 -1.94 7.07 -6.26
C PRO A 89 -2.01 7.87 -7.56
N TRP A 90 -1.04 7.66 -8.46
CA TRP A 90 -0.91 8.42 -9.70
C TRP A 90 -1.92 7.97 -10.75
N ALA A 91 -2.01 6.66 -11.01
CA ALA A 91 -3.01 6.09 -11.90
C ALA A 91 -4.43 6.33 -11.36
N TRP A 92 -4.62 6.30 -10.04
CA TRP A 92 -5.91 6.63 -9.42
C TRP A 92 -6.35 8.08 -9.65
N SER A 93 -5.39 9.00 -9.67
CA SER A 93 -5.67 10.44 -9.79
C SER A 93 -5.78 10.93 -11.23
N ASP A 94 -5.42 10.11 -12.22
CA ASP A 94 -5.56 10.45 -13.63
C ASP A 94 -7.02 10.21 -14.09
N PRO A 95 -7.78 11.26 -14.40
CA PRO A 95 -9.19 11.13 -14.81
C PRO A 95 -9.36 10.43 -16.15
N ASN A 96 -8.30 10.33 -16.97
CA ASN A 96 -8.33 9.68 -18.28
C ASN A 96 -7.83 8.23 -18.23
N HIS A 97 -7.41 7.76 -17.05
CA HIS A 97 -6.85 6.42 -16.91
C HIS A 97 -7.93 5.36 -17.12
N LYS A 98 -7.64 4.39 -17.99
CA LYS A 98 -8.54 3.28 -18.30
C LYS A 98 -8.15 2.06 -17.48
N TRP A 99 -9.12 1.53 -16.74
CA TRP A 99 -8.97 0.31 -15.97
C TRP A 99 -9.36 -0.87 -16.84
N GLU A 100 -8.48 -1.86 -16.92
CA GLU A 100 -8.66 -3.03 -17.77
C GLU A 100 -9.12 -4.25 -16.97
N TRP A 101 -8.81 -4.29 -15.67
CA TRP A 101 -8.98 -5.48 -14.83
C TRP A 101 -9.90 -5.25 -13.64
N THR A 102 -10.66 -6.29 -13.29
CA THR A 102 -11.51 -6.33 -12.09
C THR A 102 -11.27 -7.62 -11.31
N TRP A 103 -11.59 -7.63 -10.00
CA TRP A 103 -11.51 -8.84 -9.20
C TRP A 103 -12.77 -9.70 -9.38
N ASP A 104 -12.57 -10.96 -9.73
CA ASP A 104 -13.62 -11.99 -9.81
C ASP A 104 -13.43 -12.95 -8.62
N ALA A 105 -14.36 -12.89 -7.67
CA ALA A 105 -14.29 -13.70 -6.45
C ALA A 105 -14.56 -15.19 -6.72
N ASP A 106 -15.37 -15.53 -7.73
CA ASP A 106 -15.71 -16.91 -8.08
C ASP A 106 -14.51 -17.59 -8.76
N LYS A 107 -13.78 -16.84 -9.60
CA LYS A 107 -12.53 -17.31 -10.22
C LYS A 107 -11.29 -17.14 -9.34
N ASN A 108 -11.41 -16.41 -8.24
CA ASN A 108 -10.30 -16.05 -7.34
C ASN A 108 -9.12 -15.42 -8.11
N ALA A 109 -9.42 -14.53 -9.06
CA ALA A 109 -8.45 -13.96 -9.98
C ALA A 109 -8.81 -12.52 -10.39
N LEU A 110 -7.84 -11.80 -10.96
CA LEU A 110 -8.12 -10.58 -11.72
C LEU A 110 -8.54 -10.98 -13.14
N VAL A 111 -9.62 -10.40 -13.66
CA VAL A 111 -10.14 -10.68 -15.01
C VAL A 111 -10.15 -9.42 -15.87
N ASP A 112 -9.84 -9.58 -17.15
CA ASP A 112 -10.04 -8.54 -18.16
C ASP A 112 -11.53 -8.41 -18.58
N GLU A 113 -11.82 -7.43 -19.43
CA GLU A 113 -13.18 -7.19 -19.97
C GLU A 113 -13.76 -8.38 -20.74
N GLN A 114 -12.90 -9.26 -21.27
CA GLN A 114 -13.29 -10.47 -22.00
C GLN A 114 -13.44 -11.69 -21.06
N GLY A 115 -13.22 -11.52 -19.75
CA GLY A 115 -13.30 -12.56 -18.74
C GLY A 115 -12.06 -13.45 -18.65
N GLY A 116 -10.97 -13.08 -19.33
CA GLY A 116 -9.66 -13.72 -19.27
C GLY A 116 -9.02 -13.53 -17.90
N ALA A 117 -8.66 -14.62 -17.23
CA ALA A 117 -8.09 -14.59 -15.88
C ALA A 117 -6.57 -14.34 -15.93
N HIS A 118 -6.11 -13.44 -15.06
CA HIS A 118 -4.72 -13.14 -14.80
C HIS A 118 -4.30 -13.84 -13.51
N GLU A 119 -3.50 -14.88 -13.65
CA GLU A 119 -3.05 -15.70 -12.53
C GLU A 119 -2.12 -14.94 -11.59
N PHE A 120 -2.32 -15.17 -10.30
CA PHE A 120 -1.44 -14.64 -9.26
C PHE A 120 -0.11 -15.39 -9.30
N PRO A 121 1.03 -14.69 -9.21
CA PRO A 121 2.33 -15.33 -9.28
C PRO A 121 2.54 -16.28 -8.11
N THR A 122 3.05 -17.48 -8.40
CA THR A 122 3.54 -18.39 -7.37
C THR A 122 5.02 -18.11 -7.15
N LEU A 123 5.34 -17.47 -6.02
CA LEU A 123 6.72 -17.28 -5.61
C LEU A 123 7.29 -18.57 -5.01
N ARG A 124 8.61 -18.74 -5.04
CA ARG A 124 9.26 -19.81 -4.28
C ARG A 124 8.91 -19.64 -2.80
N GLU A 125 8.56 -20.73 -2.12
CA GLU A 125 8.04 -20.71 -0.76
C GLU A 125 8.92 -19.88 0.20
N LYS A 126 10.24 -20.09 0.19
CA LYS A 126 11.18 -19.31 1.00
C LYS A 126 11.10 -17.80 0.72
N ASP A 127 10.96 -17.41 -0.55
CA ASP A 127 10.87 -16.00 -0.94
C ASP A 127 9.50 -15.41 -0.52
N ALA A 128 8.43 -16.19 -0.64
CA ALA A 128 7.10 -15.81 -0.20
C ALA A 128 7.05 -15.60 1.32
N VAL A 129 7.51 -16.58 2.09
CA VAL A 129 7.56 -16.54 3.56
C VAL A 129 8.41 -15.38 4.04
N GLY A 130 9.59 -15.17 3.44
CA GLY A 130 10.45 -14.03 3.77
C GLY A 130 9.74 -12.68 3.55
N LYS A 131 9.06 -12.52 2.40
CA LYS A 131 8.30 -11.30 2.11
C LYS A 131 7.13 -11.07 3.07
N VAL A 132 6.40 -12.12 3.44
CA VAL A 132 5.29 -12.00 4.40
C VAL A 132 5.81 -11.66 5.80
N ALA A 133 6.92 -12.27 6.23
CA ALA A 133 7.53 -11.95 7.53
C ALA A 133 7.98 -10.47 7.59
N ASP A 134 8.65 -10.00 6.54
CA ASP A 134 9.05 -8.59 6.43
C ASP A 134 7.85 -7.66 6.36
N LEU A 135 6.78 -8.06 5.65
CA LEU A 135 5.53 -7.30 5.59
C LEU A 135 4.91 -7.14 6.97
N VAL A 136 4.90 -8.18 7.82
CA VAL A 136 4.39 -8.11 9.20
C VAL A 136 5.22 -7.11 10.02
N GLY A 137 6.55 -7.17 9.92
CA GLY A 137 7.43 -6.20 10.60
C GLY A 137 7.19 -4.77 10.15
N ARG A 138 7.05 -4.55 8.83
CA ARG A 138 6.76 -3.23 8.24
C ARG A 138 5.36 -2.73 8.57
N ALA A 139 4.37 -3.62 8.64
CA ALA A 139 3.02 -3.32 9.08
C ALA A 139 3.01 -2.79 10.52
N PHE A 140 3.72 -3.47 11.43
CA PHE A 140 3.88 -3.02 12.80
C PHE A 140 4.52 -1.63 12.87
N MET A 141 5.60 -1.40 12.11
CA MET A 141 6.25 -0.09 12.07
C MET A 141 5.36 1.00 11.48
N THR A 142 4.58 0.69 10.44
CA THR A 142 3.63 1.64 9.83
C THR A 142 2.56 2.05 10.84
N ARG A 143 1.95 1.09 11.54
CA ARG A 143 0.97 1.36 12.61
C ARG A 143 1.58 2.27 13.67
N LYS A 144 2.77 1.93 14.15
CA LYS A 144 3.48 2.71 15.18
C LYS A 144 3.73 4.15 14.74
N VAL A 145 4.17 4.34 13.50
CA VAL A 145 4.44 5.65 12.90
C VAL A 145 3.16 6.47 12.72
N ILE A 146 2.07 5.87 12.26
CA ILE A 146 0.84 6.62 11.99
C ILE A 146 0.04 6.88 13.27
N LEU A 147 -0.11 5.87 14.12
CA LEU A 147 -1.00 5.89 15.28
C LEU A 147 -0.33 6.36 16.57
N ASP A 148 0.96 6.05 16.75
CA ASP A 148 1.65 6.23 18.04
C ASP A 148 2.79 7.25 17.98
N ASN A 149 2.95 8.02 16.88
CA ASN A 149 4.07 8.97 16.77
C ASN A 149 4.06 10.07 17.83
N ALA A 150 2.92 10.34 18.47
CA ALA A 150 2.80 11.33 19.54
C ALA A 150 3.14 10.75 20.93
N THR A 151 3.08 9.43 21.09
CA THR A 151 3.19 8.74 22.39
C THR A 151 4.44 7.88 22.50
N ASP A 152 5.02 7.43 21.38
CA ASP A 152 6.24 6.65 21.32
C ASP A 152 7.42 7.46 20.73
N PRO A 153 8.45 7.79 21.54
CA PRO A 153 9.60 8.56 21.07
C PRO A 153 10.37 7.92 19.91
N LYS A 154 10.40 6.59 19.79
CA LYS A 154 11.04 5.90 18.67
C LYS A 154 10.23 6.11 17.40
N ALA A 155 8.90 6.08 17.49
CA ALA A 155 8.03 6.38 16.36
C ALA A 155 8.19 7.83 15.91
N THR A 156 8.26 8.79 16.85
CA THR A 156 8.54 10.20 16.54
C THR A 156 9.85 10.37 15.79
N LEU A 157 10.92 9.68 16.20
CA LEU A 157 12.22 9.76 15.53
C LEU A 157 12.18 9.20 14.11
N LEU A 158 11.44 8.11 13.88
CA LEU A 158 11.29 7.49 12.56
C LEU A 158 10.55 8.38 11.55
N VAL A 159 9.75 9.33 12.03
CA VAL A 159 9.08 10.34 11.21
C VAL A 159 9.78 11.70 11.17
N GLY A 160 11.07 11.74 11.52
CA GLY A 160 11.88 12.96 11.44
C GLY A 160 11.84 13.84 12.69
N GLY A 161 11.51 13.26 13.85
CA GLY A 161 11.60 13.91 15.15
C GLY A 161 10.46 14.89 15.46
N LYS A 162 9.41 14.92 14.63
CA LYS A 162 8.20 15.72 14.85
C LYS A 162 6.97 14.85 14.75
N THR A 163 6.04 15.06 15.66
CA THR A 163 4.74 14.39 15.64
C THR A 163 3.87 14.95 14.52
N LEU A 164 2.95 14.13 14.03
CA LEU A 164 1.95 14.53 13.05
C LEU A 164 0.64 13.80 13.35
N ASP A 165 -0.43 14.56 13.44
CA ASP A 165 -1.79 14.03 13.37
C ASP A 165 -2.07 13.68 11.90
N PHE A 166 -2.15 12.39 11.60
CA PHE A 166 -2.42 11.91 10.24
C PHE A 166 -3.89 12.05 9.85
N GLY A 167 -4.78 12.33 10.79
CA GLY A 167 -6.21 12.44 10.56
C GLY A 167 -6.90 11.07 10.53
N LYS A 168 -8.18 11.09 10.88
CA LYS A 168 -9.00 9.90 11.13
C LYS A 168 -9.03 8.89 9.96
N GLU A 169 -9.11 9.38 8.72
CA GLU A 169 -9.16 8.50 7.54
C GLU A 169 -7.90 7.64 7.40
N ILE A 170 -6.71 8.25 7.49
CA ILE A 170 -5.43 7.54 7.39
C ILE A 170 -5.26 6.57 8.57
N GLU A 171 -5.69 6.96 9.77
CA GLU A 171 -5.66 6.08 10.94
C GLU A 171 -6.57 4.86 10.80
N GLU A 172 -7.80 5.05 10.29
CA GLU A 172 -8.76 3.96 10.07
C GLU A 172 -8.26 3.01 8.98
N LEU A 173 -7.77 3.54 7.85
CA LEU A 173 -7.15 2.72 6.79
C LEU A 173 -5.92 1.96 7.29
N THR A 174 -5.14 2.56 8.19
CA THR A 174 -3.99 1.87 8.82
C THR A 174 -4.44 0.70 9.68
N LYS A 175 -5.53 0.87 10.44
CA LYS A 175 -6.12 -0.20 11.26
C LYS A 175 -6.74 -1.29 10.39
N GLU A 176 -7.38 -0.93 9.28
CA GLU A 176 -7.97 -1.90 8.34
C GLU A 176 -6.91 -2.69 7.56
N THR A 177 -5.82 -2.02 7.16
CA THR A 177 -4.71 -2.65 6.42
C THR A 177 -3.91 -3.60 7.30
N TYR A 178 -3.81 -3.28 8.60
CA TYR A 178 -3.02 -4.03 9.57
C TYR A 178 -3.83 -4.22 10.87
N PRO A 179 -4.74 -5.21 10.94
CA PRO A 179 -5.73 -5.33 12.02
C PRO A 179 -5.18 -5.83 13.37
N TRP A 180 -3.90 -6.16 13.48
CA TRP A 180 -3.26 -6.74 14.68
C TRP A 180 -2.61 -5.71 15.61
#